data_AF-A0A352WW58-F1
#
_entry.id   AF-A0A352WW58-F1
#
_cell.length_a   1.000
_cell.length_b   1.000
_cell.length_c   1.000
_cell.angle_alpha   90.00
_cell.angle_beta   90.00
_cell.angle_gamma   90.00
#
_symmetry.space_group_name_H-M   'P 1'
#
loop_
_entity.id
_entity.type
_entity.pdbx_description
1 polymer ?
#
loop_
_entity_poly.entity_id
_entity_poly.type
_entity_poly.pdbx_seq_one_letter_code
_entity_poly.pdbx_strand_id
1 'polypeptide(L)'
;MMETPVFNKHIFSLLLCLAKGQERSWRQYALDSDVSYVQMRKLANEQQENPPRAKLIQKLAQNAAGGITAADFLYAAGNRTKPESGDSIPLSTQKEGRLFLEKYLSLSKGQRAMVNEFIRFLSDRG
;
A
#
# COMPACT_ATOMS: atom_id res chain seq x y z
N MET A 1 1.07 9.95 24.54
CA MET A 1 2.22 9.91 23.60
C MET A 1 1.65 9.65 22.23
N MET A 2 1.91 10.51 21.24
CA MET A 2 1.49 10.21 19.87
C MET A 2 2.43 9.14 19.32
N GLU A 3 1.88 8.00 18.91
CA GLU A 3 2.66 6.94 18.25
C GLU A 3 3.31 7.54 16.99
N THR A 4 4.64 7.54 16.95
CA THR A 4 5.38 7.92 15.74
C THR A 4 4.91 6.98 14.63
N PRO A 5 4.40 7.48 13.50
CA PRO A 5 3.83 6.59 12.51
C PRO A 5 4.97 5.77 11.88
N VAL A 6 4.95 4.48 12.17
CA VAL A 6 5.99 3.53 11.77
C VAL A 6 5.85 3.22 10.28
N PHE A 7 6.97 3.19 9.58
CA PHE A 7 7.03 2.70 8.21
C PHE A 7 6.70 1.20 8.17
N ASN A 8 5.53 0.86 7.64
CA ASN A 8 5.13 -0.53 7.48
C ASN A 8 5.71 -1.10 6.17
N LYS A 9 6.92 -1.65 6.26
CA LYS A 9 7.67 -2.23 5.12
C LYS A 9 6.89 -3.34 4.42
N HIS A 10 6.17 -4.16 5.19
CA HIS A 10 5.40 -5.28 4.68
C HIS A 10 4.23 -4.83 3.81
N ILE A 11 3.39 -3.91 4.31
CA ILE A 11 2.29 -3.32 3.54
C ILE A 11 2.84 -2.59 2.31
N PHE A 12 3.95 -1.86 2.45
CA PHE A 12 4.58 -1.21 1.30
C PHE A 12 5.00 -2.22 0.23
N SER A 13 5.58 -3.36 0.61
CA SER A 13 5.96 -4.45 -0.30
C SER A 13 4.74 -5.06 -1.02
N LEU A 14 3.65 -5.31 -0.29
CA LEU A 14 2.40 -5.81 -0.88
C LEU A 14 1.82 -4.84 -1.89
N LEU A 15 1.74 -3.55 -1.55
CA LEU A 15 1.30 -2.49 -2.46
C LEU A 15 2.20 -2.43 -3.70
N LEU A 16 3.52 -2.60 -3.53
CA LEU A 16 4.47 -2.60 -4.62
C LEU A 16 4.27 -3.81 -5.56
N CYS A 17 3.93 -4.98 -5.00
CA CYS A 17 3.62 -6.19 -5.77
C CYS A 17 2.34 -6.01 -6.61
N LEU A 18 1.30 -5.41 -6.02
CA LEU A 18 0.06 -5.06 -6.73
C LEU A 18 0.31 -4.00 -7.81
N ALA A 19 1.04 -2.94 -7.45
CA ALA A 19 1.39 -1.85 -8.35
C ALA A 19 2.25 -2.32 -9.54
N LYS A 20 3.13 -3.30 -9.35
CA LYS A 20 3.85 -3.95 -10.46
C LYS A 20 2.89 -4.60 -11.46
N GLY A 21 1.75 -5.12 -11.01
CA GLY A 21 0.86 -5.93 -11.81
C GLY A 21 1.42 -7.34 -12.06
N GLN A 22 0.59 -8.23 -12.61
CA GLN A 22 0.93 -9.64 -12.76
C GLN A 22 1.96 -9.90 -13.87
N GLU A 23 1.90 -9.14 -14.97
CA GLU A 23 2.67 -9.40 -16.18
C GLU A 23 4.10 -8.83 -16.12
N ARG A 24 4.33 -7.73 -15.39
CA ARG A 24 5.66 -7.08 -15.37
C ARG A 24 6.63 -7.81 -14.45
N SER A 25 7.89 -7.90 -14.90
CA SER A 25 9.01 -8.26 -14.02
C SER A 25 9.38 -7.08 -13.11
N TRP A 26 10.07 -7.35 -12.00
CA TRP A 26 10.61 -6.30 -11.13
C TRP A 26 11.57 -5.36 -11.85
N ARG A 27 12.31 -5.89 -12.83
CA ARG A 27 13.24 -5.09 -13.64
C ARG A 27 12.49 -4.16 -14.57
N GLN A 28 11.44 -4.64 -15.22
CA GLN A 28 10.60 -3.82 -16.08
C GLN A 28 9.94 -2.69 -15.29
N TYR A 29 9.31 -3.01 -14.16
CA TYR A 29 8.63 -1.98 -13.37
C TYR A 29 9.59 -0.94 -12.78
N ALA A 30 10.82 -1.34 -12.44
CA ALA A 30 11.86 -0.42 -12.02
C ALA A 30 12.26 0.55 -13.14
N LEU A 31 12.39 0.05 -14.37
CA LEU A 31 12.66 0.86 -15.55
C LEU A 31 11.50 1.84 -15.83
N ASP A 32 10.26 1.34 -15.88
CA ASP A 32 9.06 2.14 -16.13
C ASP A 32 8.94 3.29 -15.11
N SER A 33 9.25 3.01 -13.84
CA SER A 33 9.14 3.96 -12.74
C SER A 33 10.37 4.87 -12.58
N ASP A 34 11.41 4.73 -13.40
CA ASP A 34 12.68 5.44 -13.25
C ASP A 34 13.26 5.30 -11.81
N VAL A 35 13.31 4.05 -11.34
CA VAL A 35 13.86 3.63 -10.04
C VAL A 35 14.95 2.59 -10.30
N SER A 36 16.07 2.66 -9.56
CA SER A 36 17.11 1.64 -9.72
C SER A 36 16.58 0.25 -9.36
N TYR A 37 16.96 -0.77 -10.13
CA TYR A 37 16.53 -2.15 -9.88
C TYR A 37 16.89 -2.63 -8.46
N VAL A 38 18.05 -2.22 -7.95
CA VAL A 38 18.50 -2.52 -6.58
C VAL A 38 17.55 -1.91 -5.55
N GLN A 39 17.17 -0.64 -5.72
CA GLN A 39 16.23 0.03 -4.82
C GLN A 39 14.84 -0.62 -4.87
N MET A 40 14.35 -0.96 -6.06
CA MET A 40 13.09 -1.68 -6.24
C MET A 40 13.10 -3.03 -5.51
N ARG A 41 14.18 -3.82 -5.62
CA ARG A 41 14.30 -5.10 -4.92
C ARG A 41 14.40 -4.95 -3.41
N LYS A 42 15.10 -3.91 -2.90
CA LYS A 42 15.13 -3.62 -1.46
C LYS A 42 13.74 -3.35 -0.91
N LEU A 43 12.92 -2.58 -1.63
CA LEU A 43 11.54 -2.30 -1.25
C LEU A 43 10.66 -3.56 -1.33
N ALA A 44 10.75 -4.31 -2.42
CA ALA A 44 9.96 -5.53 -2.64
C ALA A 44 10.30 -6.67 -1.67
N ASN A 45 11.49 -6.68 -1.09
CA ASN A 45 11.92 -7.69 -0.13
C ASN A 45 11.93 -7.16 1.32
N GLU A 46 11.32 -6.01 1.59
CA GLU A 46 11.20 -5.43 2.94
C GLU A 46 12.55 -5.10 3.62
N GLN A 47 13.61 -4.94 2.82
CA GLN A 47 14.98 -4.66 3.29
C GLN A 47 15.29 -3.17 3.46
N GLN A 48 14.34 -2.31 3.10
CA GLN A 48 14.47 -0.88 3.24
C GLN A 48 14.18 -0.49 4.69
N GLU A 49 15.17 0.05 5.41
CA GLU A 49 14.99 0.47 6.82
C GLU A 49 14.13 1.72 6.98
N ASN A 50 14.37 2.75 6.17
CA ASN A 50 13.70 4.03 6.28
C ASN A 50 12.59 4.17 5.23
N PRO A 51 11.49 4.89 5.54
CA PRO A 51 10.42 5.12 4.58
C PRO A 51 10.95 5.78 3.31
N PRO A 52 10.49 5.34 2.13
CA PRO A 52 10.75 6.02 0.87
C PRO A 52 10.32 7.49 0.92
N ARG A 53 11.14 8.36 0.33
CA ARG A 53 10.75 9.78 0.18
C ARG A 53 9.56 9.90 -0.77
N ALA A 54 8.73 10.92 -0.55
CA ALA A 54 7.56 11.21 -1.39
C ALA A 54 7.88 11.24 -2.90
N LYS A 55 9.04 11.79 -3.29
CA LYS A 55 9.49 11.79 -4.70
C LYS A 55 9.62 10.37 -5.29
N LEU A 56 10.14 9.40 -4.51
CA LEU A 56 10.25 8.01 -4.95
C LEU A 56 8.87 7.37 -5.02
N ILE A 57 7.99 7.66 -4.06
CA ILE A 57 6.62 7.15 -4.02
C ILE A 57 5.82 7.62 -5.25
N GLN A 58 5.94 8.90 -5.63
CA GLN A 58 5.26 9.44 -6.81
C GLN A 58 5.69 8.72 -8.10
N LYS A 59 6.99 8.46 -8.25
CA LYS A 59 7.53 7.70 -9.39
C LYS A 59 6.92 6.29 -9.51
N LEU A 60 6.80 5.60 -8.37
CA LEU A 60 6.18 4.26 -8.32
C LEU A 60 4.69 4.34 -8.69
N ALA A 61 3.95 5.28 -8.10
CA ALA A 61 2.52 5.43 -8.32
C ALA A 61 2.15 5.81 -9.76
N GLN A 62 2.97 6.62 -10.45
CA GLN A 62 2.71 7.03 -11.84
C GLN A 62 2.61 5.87 -12.83
N ASN A 63 3.32 4.78 -12.56
CA ASN A 63 3.34 3.58 -13.41
C ASN A 63 2.69 2.38 -12.71
N ALA A 64 1.92 2.62 -11.65
CA ALA A 64 1.27 1.57 -10.88
C ALA A 64 0.05 0.99 -11.60
N ALA A 65 -0.07 -0.33 -11.55
CA ALA A 65 -1.27 -1.07 -11.93
C ALA A 65 -2.17 -1.30 -10.70
N GLY A 66 -3.36 -1.87 -10.93
CA GLY A 66 -4.24 -2.32 -9.84
C GLY A 66 -4.86 -1.19 -9.01
N GLY A 67 -4.89 0.04 -9.53
CA GLY A 67 -5.48 1.19 -8.84
C GLY A 67 -4.64 1.75 -7.69
N ILE A 68 -3.41 1.28 -7.49
CA ILE A 68 -2.54 1.76 -6.41
C ILE A 68 -2.12 3.21 -6.66
N THR A 69 -2.35 4.06 -5.68
CA THR A 69 -2.06 5.49 -5.74
C THR A 69 -0.85 5.86 -4.87
N ALA A 70 -0.37 7.09 -5.05
CA ALA A 70 0.66 7.64 -4.17
C ALA A 70 0.20 7.72 -2.71
N ALA A 71 -1.11 7.91 -2.47
CA ALA A 71 -1.67 7.97 -1.12
C ALA A 71 -1.52 6.63 -0.38
N ASP A 72 -1.71 5.51 -1.09
CA ASP A 72 -1.57 4.16 -0.51
C ASP A 72 -0.12 3.91 -0.05
N PHE A 73 0.85 4.26 -0.91
CA PHE A 73 2.26 4.17 -0.58
C PHE A 73 2.67 5.14 0.54
N LEU A 74 2.14 6.36 0.56
CA LEU A 74 2.40 7.34 1.62
C LEU A 74 1.86 6.85 2.96
N TYR A 75 0.66 6.27 2.97
CA TYR A 75 0.07 5.67 4.16
C TYR A 75 0.97 4.55 4.71
N ALA A 76 1.42 3.64 3.85
CA ALA A 76 2.36 2.58 4.23
C ALA A 76 3.72 3.13 4.70
N ALA A 77 4.18 4.24 4.14
CA ALA A 77 5.40 4.95 4.53
C ALA A 77 5.30 5.67 5.89
N GLY A 78 4.17 5.59 6.59
CA GLY A 78 3.96 6.27 7.87
C GLY A 78 3.49 7.72 7.71
N ASN A 79 3.21 8.20 6.51
CA ASN A 79 2.55 9.50 6.34
C ASN A 79 1.04 9.33 6.51
N ARG A 80 0.64 9.06 7.76
CA ARG A 80 -0.75 9.06 8.21
C ARG A 80 -1.21 10.50 8.43
N THR A 81 -1.10 11.36 7.42
CA THR A 81 -1.89 12.58 7.45
C THR A 81 -3.35 12.15 7.45
N LYS A 82 -3.99 12.28 8.62
CA LYS A 82 -5.45 12.32 8.71
C LYS A 82 -5.91 13.28 7.61
N PRO A 83 -6.94 12.98 6.81
CA PRO A 83 -7.43 13.93 5.82
C PRO A 83 -7.77 15.21 6.59
N GLU A 84 -6.89 16.20 6.50
CA GLU A 84 -7.08 17.53 7.04
C GLU A 84 -8.35 18.02 6.35
N SER A 85 -9.37 18.35 7.14
CA SER A 85 -10.65 18.83 6.68
C SER A 85 -10.49 19.87 5.55
N GLY A 86 -10.72 19.48 4.30
CA GLY A 86 -10.60 20.41 3.17
C GLY A 86 -10.39 19.76 1.81
N ASP A 87 -9.54 18.73 1.72
CA ASP A 87 -9.34 18.03 0.46
C ASP A 87 -10.15 16.74 0.44
N SER A 88 -11.15 16.71 -0.44
CA SER A 88 -11.99 15.56 -0.73
C SER A 88 -11.15 14.28 -0.79
N ILE A 89 -11.38 13.37 0.16
CA ILE A 89 -10.98 11.96 0.01
C ILE A 89 -11.38 11.57 -1.41
N PRO A 90 -10.47 11.05 -2.25
CA PRO A 90 -10.81 10.67 -3.61
C PRO A 90 -12.07 9.82 -3.55
N LEU A 91 -13.11 10.21 -4.30
CA LEU A 91 -14.42 9.55 -4.27
C LEU A 91 -14.30 8.03 -4.52
N SER A 92 -13.21 7.61 -5.18
CA SER A 92 -12.75 6.23 -5.36
C SER A 92 -12.45 5.52 -4.04
N THR A 93 -11.71 6.10 -3.11
CA THR A 93 -11.34 5.47 -1.83
C THR A 93 -12.54 5.31 -0.90
N GLN A 94 -13.49 6.26 -0.90
CA GLN A 94 -14.76 6.08 -0.17
C GLN A 94 -15.64 4.99 -0.81
N LYS A 95 -15.68 4.92 -2.14
CA LYS A 95 -16.37 3.84 -2.85
C LYS A 95 -15.74 2.48 -2.54
N GLU A 96 -14.42 2.38 -2.56
CA GLU A 96 -13.69 1.13 -2.28
C GLU A 96 -13.86 0.68 -0.83
N GLY A 97 -13.78 1.60 0.15
CA GLY A 97 -14.05 1.27 1.56
C GLY A 97 -15.50 0.80 1.78
N ARG A 98 -16.46 1.42 1.09
CA ARG A 98 -17.86 1.02 1.13
C ARG A 98 -18.11 -0.33 0.44
N LEU A 99 -17.52 -0.55 -0.73
CA LEU A 99 -17.58 -1.82 -1.46
C LEU A 99 -16.91 -2.96 -0.69
N PHE A 100 -15.78 -2.67 -0.03
CA PHE A 100 -15.12 -3.62 0.86
C PHE A 100 -16.01 -3.98 2.03
N LEU A 101 -16.63 -3.00 2.69
CA LEU A 101 -17.54 -3.25 3.81
C LEU A 101 -18.78 -4.05 3.38
N GLU A 102 -19.41 -3.70 2.26
CA GLU A 102 -20.55 -4.44 1.69
C GLU A 102 -20.16 -5.89 1.38
N LYS A 103 -19.01 -6.10 0.73
CA LYS A 103 -18.51 -7.43 0.41
C LYS A 103 -18.15 -8.21 1.68
N TYR A 104 -17.49 -7.59 2.65
CA TYR A 104 -17.15 -8.21 3.94
C TYR A 104 -18.40 -8.65 4.70
N LEU A 105 -19.44 -7.82 4.72
CA LEU A 105 -20.71 -8.15 5.37
C LEU A 105 -21.45 -9.29 4.66
N SER A 106 -21.33 -9.39 3.33
CA SER A 106 -21.92 -10.49 2.54
C SER A 106 -21.24 -11.86 2.75
N LEU A 107 -20.05 -11.90 3.35
CA LEU A 107 -19.32 -13.16 3.59
C LEU A 107 -19.99 -14.02 4.67
N SER A 108 -19.67 -15.32 4.70
CA SER A 108 -20.09 -16.20 5.80
C SER A 108 -19.33 -15.90 7.10
N LYS A 109 -19.81 -16.41 8.23
CA LYS A 109 -19.17 -16.22 9.54
C LYS A 109 -17.73 -16.74 9.57
N GLY A 110 -17.47 -17.90 8.94
CA GLY A 110 -16.13 -18.48 8.84
C GLY A 110 -15.20 -17.69 7.91
N GLN A 111 -15.72 -17.17 6.79
CA GLN A 111 -14.95 -16.32 5.89
C GLN A 111 -14.57 -14.97 6.52
N ARG A 112 -15.49 -14.34 7.27
CA ARG A 112 -15.18 -13.14 8.05
C ARG A 112 -14.12 -13.41 9.13
N ALA A 113 -14.17 -14.57 9.78
CA ALA A 113 -13.16 -14.96 10.76
C ALA A 113 -11.77 -15.05 10.12
N MET A 114 -11.66 -15.67 8.93
CA MET A 114 -10.42 -15.76 8.18
C MET A 114 -9.89 -14.38 7.76
N VAL A 115 -10.76 -13.46 7.31
CA VAL A 115 -10.37 -12.07 7.00
C VAL A 115 -9.86 -11.37 8.26
N ASN A 116 -10.52 -11.54 9.41
CA ASN A 116 -10.09 -10.93 10.67
C ASN A 116 -8.76 -11.50 11.17
N GLU A 117 -8.53 -12.81 11.04
CA GLU A 117 -7.24 -13.44 11.34
C GLU A 117 -6.14 -12.92 10.42
N PHE A 118 -6.43 -12.76 9.14
CA PHE A 118 -5.48 -12.19 8.20
C PHE A 118 -5.14 -10.72 8.53
N ILE A 119 -6.14 -9.90 8.88
CA ILE A 119 -5.91 -8.52 9.32
C ILE A 119 -5.06 -8.49 10.60
N ARG A 120 -5.33 -9.37 11.57
CA ARG A 120 -4.52 -9.50 12.80
C ARG A 120 -3.08 -9.91 12.47
N PHE A 121 -2.90 -10.93 11.64
CA PHE A 121 -1.58 -11.38 11.19
C PHE A 121 -0.76 -10.25 10.54
N LEU A 122 -1.38 -9.44 9.68
CA LEU A 122 -0.73 -8.29 9.06
C LEU A 122 -0.41 -7.18 10.07
N SER A 123 -1.24 -7.03 11.11
CA SER A 123 -1.05 -6.02 12.16
C SER A 123 0.07 -6.38 13.12
N ASP A 124 0.27 -7.68 13.39
CA ASP A 124 1.30 -8.17 14.31
C ASP A 124 2.72 -8.18 13.69
N ARG A 125 2.84 -8.04 12.36
CA ARG A 125 4.12 -8.03 11.63
C ARG A 125 4.51 -6.66 11.06
N GLY A 126 3.68 -5.63 11.26
CA GLY A 126 3.94 -4.25 10.85
C GLY A 126 4.65 -3.44 11.92
#